data_AF-A0A6A6VBC1-F1
#
_entry.id   AF-A0A6A6VBC1-F1
#
_cell.length_a   1.000
_cell.length_b   1.000
_cell.length_c   1.000
_cell.angle_alpha   90.00
_cell.angle_beta   90.00
_cell.angle_gamma   90.00
#
_symmetry.space_group_name_H-M   'P 1'
#
loop_
_entity.id
_entity.type
_entity.pdbx_description
1 polymer ?
#
loop_
_entity_poly.entity_id
_entity_poly.type
_entity_poly.pdbx_seq_one_letter_code
_entity_poly.pdbx_strand_id
1 'polypeptide(L)' 'HYAALGLTQSADAAEIKKAYRKLVIQTHPDKFVSAEESVQKLKKAEFQKLQAAYEILGDEDKRQKYD' A
#
# COMPACT_ATOMS: atom_id res chain seq x y z
N HIS A 1 3.84 -8.01 5.38
CA HIS A 1 3.71 -7.25 4.12
C HIS A 1 2.33 -7.39 3.48
N TYR A 2 1.82 -8.61 3.22
CA TYR A 2 0.48 -8.81 2.62
C TYR A 2 -0.70 -8.24 3.45
N ALA A 3 -0.67 -8.43 4.78
CA ALA A 3 -1.71 -7.90 5.67
C ALA A 3 -1.84 -6.36 5.66
N ALA A 4 -0.77 -5.63 5.33
CA ALA A 4 -0.80 -4.17 5.27
C ALA A 4 -1.57 -3.65 4.03
N LEU A 5 -1.70 -4.49 3.00
CA LEU A 5 -2.51 -4.23 1.81
C LEU A 5 -3.91 -4.87 1.91
N GLY A 6 -4.21 -5.57 3.00
CA GLY A 6 -5.43 -6.38 3.13
C GLY A 6 -5.48 -7.58 2.20
N LEU A 7 -4.32 -8.04 1.73
CA LEU A 7 -4.20 -9.14 0.77
C LEU A 7 -3.73 -10.41 1.46
N THR A 8 -4.11 -11.55 0.90
CA THR A 8 -3.59 -12.87 1.28
C THR A 8 -2.27 -13.13 0.56
N GLN A 9 -1.43 -14.03 1.10
CA GLN A 9 -0.17 -14.45 0.43
C GLN A 9 -0.40 -15.06 -0.96
N SER A 10 -1.62 -15.54 -1.26
CA SER A 10 -2.01 -16.00 -2.60
C SER A 10 -2.37 -14.87 -3.57
N ALA A 11 -2.34 -13.60 -3.15
CA ALA A 11 -2.69 -12.50 -4.03
C ALA A 11 -1.69 -12.39 -5.19
N ASP A 12 -2.23 -12.31 -6.39
CA ASP A 12 -1.43 -12.18 -7.61
C ASP A 12 -0.82 -10.77 -7.74
N ALA A 13 0.27 -10.63 -8.49
CA ALA A 13 0.93 -9.33 -8.67
C ALA A 13 -0.04 -8.29 -9.28
N ALA A 14 -0.92 -8.76 -10.17
CA ALA A 14 -2.00 -7.96 -10.73
C ALA A 14 -3.00 -7.47 -9.65
N GLU A 15 -3.41 -8.33 -8.72
CA GLU A 15 -4.30 -7.99 -7.60
C GLU A 15 -3.63 -7.01 -6.63
N ILE A 16 -2.35 -7.24 -6.30
CA ILE A 16 -1.54 -6.36 -5.45
C ILE A 16 -1.45 -4.96 -6.03
N LYS A 17 -1.17 -4.84 -7.34
CA LYS A 17 -1.10 -3.56 -8.05
C LYS A 17 -2.44 -2.85 -8.11
N LYS A 18 -3.53 -3.59 -8.28
CA LYS A 18 -4.90 -3.05 -8.31
C LYS A 18 -5.33 -2.55 -6.93
N ALA A 19 -5.10 -3.35 -5.89
CA ALA A 19 -5.41 -3.01 -4.50
C ALA A 19 -4.56 -1.83 -4.03
N TYR A 20 -3.25 -1.84 -4.30
CA TYR A 20 -2.33 -0.74 -3.99
C TYR A 20 -2.81 0.56 -4.62
N ARG A 21 -3.13 0.58 -5.92
CA ARG A 21 -3.70 1.78 -6.57
C ARG A 21 -4.98 2.27 -5.88
N LYS A 22 -5.89 1.37 -5.54
CA LYS A 22 -7.14 1.72 -4.84
C LYS A 22 -6.85 2.34 -3.47
N LEU A 23 -5.99 1.70 -2.67
CA LEU A 23 -5.61 2.16 -1.34
C LEU A 23 -4.83 3.48 -1.40
N VAL A 24 -3.89 3.65 -2.34
CA VAL A 24 -3.17 4.91 -2.58
C VAL A 24 -4.15 6.06 -2.84
N ILE A 25 -5.17 5.85 -3.68
CA ILE A 25 -6.18 6.88 -3.99
C ILE A 25 -7.07 7.19 -2.76
N GLN A 26 -7.36 6.17 -1.93
CA GLN A 26 -8.16 6.35 -0.71
C GLN A 26 -7.38 6.97 0.45
N THR A 27 -6.08 6.73 0.50
CA THR A 27 -5.15 7.19 1.54
C THR A 27 -4.34 8.40 1.08
N HIS A 28 -4.60 8.92 -0.12
CA HIS A 28 -3.81 9.98 -0.72
C HIS A 28 -3.85 11.24 0.16
N PRO A 29 -2.68 11.74 0.61
CA PRO A 29 -2.62 12.89 1.53
C PRO A 29 -3.26 14.14 0.93
N ASP A 30 -3.35 14.23 -0.40
CA ASP A 30 -4.02 15.32 -1.13
C ASP A 30 -5.51 15.50 -0.77
N LYS A 31 -6.23 14.42 -0.45
CA LYS A 31 -7.60 14.52 0.08
C LYS A 31 -7.68 14.91 1.55
N PHE A 32 -6.57 14.77 2.27
CA PHE A 32 -6.46 15.03 3.70
C PHE A 32 -5.59 16.26 4.00
N VAL A 33 -5.22 17.06 2.99
CA VAL A 33 -4.45 18.31 3.18
C VAL A 33 -5.26 19.30 4.02
N SER A 34 -6.59 19.23 3.92
CA SER A 34 -7.51 20.03 4.74
C SER A 34 -7.95 19.32 6.04
N ALA A 35 -7.48 18.10 6.31
CA ALA A 35 -7.79 17.37 7.54
C ALA A 35 -6.79 17.71 8.66
N GLU A 36 -7.15 17.40 9.91
CA GLU A 36 -6.27 17.61 11.07
C GLU A 36 -4.90 16.97 10.90
N GLU A 37 -3.86 17.58 11.49
CA GLU A 37 -2.47 17.12 11.42
C GLU A 37 -2.31 15.66 11.89
N SER A 38 -3.11 15.25 12.87
CA SER A 38 -3.20 13.86 13.36
C SER A 38 -3.65 12.90 12.25
N VAL A 39 -4.66 13.29 11.47
CA VAL A 39 -5.17 12.49 10.34
C VAL A 39 -4.13 12.43 9.22
N GLN A 40 -3.46 13.54 8.93
CA GLN A 40 -2.36 13.56 7.95
C GLN A 40 -1.23 12.63 8.36
N LYS A 41 -0.79 12.65 9.63
CA LYS A 41 0.25 11.74 10.15
C LYS A 41 -0.15 10.28 10.03
N LEU A 42 -1.40 9.94 10.39
CA LEU A 42 -1.91 8.57 10.25
C LEU A 42 -1.94 8.12 8.79
N LYS A 43 -2.49 8.95 7.89
CA LYS A 43 -2.55 8.65 6.45
C LYS A 43 -1.17 8.53 5.83
N LYS A 44 -0.22 9.36 6.24
CA LYS A 44 1.18 9.29 5.79
C LYS A 44 1.86 8.00 6.25
N ALA A 45 1.62 7.58 7.49
CA ALA A 45 2.13 6.31 8.02
C ALA A 45 1.51 5.09 7.32
N GLU A 46 0.21 5.11 7.07
CA GLU A 46 -0.46 4.07 6.27
C GLU A 46 0.10 4.02 4.85
N PHE A 47 0.24 5.18 4.20
CA PHE A 47 0.80 5.27 2.84
C PHE A 47 2.22 4.71 2.77
N GLN A 48 3.09 5.04 3.73
CA GLN A 48 4.44 4.48 3.83
C GLN A 48 4.41 2.96 4.01
N LYS A 49 3.55 2.43 4.88
CA LYS A 49 3.39 0.97 5.03
C LYS A 49 2.91 0.31 3.74
N LEU A 50 1.97 0.95 3.06
CA LEU A 50 1.42 0.49 1.79
C LEU A 50 2.51 0.43 0.71
N GLN A 51 3.32 1.48 0.64
CA GLN A 51 4.41 1.61 -0.32
C GLN A 51 5.51 0.60 -0.03
N ALA A 52 5.92 0.43 1.23
CA ALA A 52 6.88 -0.60 1.62
C ALA A 52 6.37 -2.02 1.32
N ALA A 53 5.08 -2.29 1.53
CA ALA A 53 4.48 -3.57 1.15
C ALA A 53 4.47 -3.76 -0.37
N TYR A 54 4.09 -2.74 -1.14
CA TYR A 54 4.07 -2.79 -2.60
C TYR A 54 5.47 -2.86 -3.22
N GLU A 55 6.49 -2.28 -2.60
CA GLU A 55 7.86 -2.34 -3.12
C GLU A 55 8.47 -3.75 -3.05
N ILE A 56 7.96 -4.58 -2.13
CA ILE A 56 8.33 -6.00 -2.00
C ILE A 56 7.41 -6.89 -2.83
N LEU A 57 6.11 -6.60 -2.84
CA LEU A 57 5.07 -7.48 -3.38
C LEU A 57 4.62 -7.14 -4.81
N GLY A 58 4.76 -5.88 -5.22
CA GLY A 58 4.32 -5.37 -6.51
C GLY A 58 5.34 -5.56 -7.63
N ASP A 59 6.55 -5.98 -7.29
CA ASP A 59 7.60 -6.32 -8.24
C ASP A 59 7.69 -7.85 -8.31
N GLU A 60 7.26 -8.42 -9.44
CA GLU A 60 7.18 -9.88 -9.64
C GLU A 60 8.55 -10.55 -9.45
N ASP A 61 9.63 -9.86 -9.85
CA ASP A 61 11.02 -10.32 -9.70
C ASP A 61 11.47 -10.30 -8.23
N LYS A 62 11.11 -9.23 -7.48
CA LYS A 62 11.39 -9.18 -6.04
C LYS A 62 10.55 -10.17 -5.26
N ARG A 63 9.28 -10.38 -5.64
CA ARG A 63 8.40 -11.36 -5.02
C ARG A 63 8.95 -12.76 -5.21
N GLN A 64 9.39 -13.11 -6.43
CA GLN A 64 10.05 -14.40 -6.70
C GLN A 64 11.37 -14.58 -5.95
N LYS A 65 12.10 -13.50 -5.65
CA LYS A 65 13.31 -13.55 -4.80
C LYS A 65 13.02 -13.61 -3.31
N TYR A 66 11.83 -13.20 -2.90
CA TYR A 66 11.43 -13.10 -1.49
C TYR A 66 10.63 -14.34 -1.03
N ASP A 67 9.95 -15.01 -1.95
CA ASP A 67 9.37 -16.36 -1.78
C ASP A 67 10.47 -17.43 -1.80
#